data_AF-A0A550HKM3-F1
#
_entry.id   AF-A0A550HKM3-F1
#
_cell.length_a   1.000
_cell.length_b   1.000
_cell.length_c   1.000
_cell.angle_alpha   90.00
_cell.angle_beta   90.00
_cell.angle_gamma   90.00
#
_symmetry.space_group_name_H-M   'P 1'
#
loop_
_entity.id
_entity.type
_entity.pdbx_description
1 polymer ?
#
loop_
_entity_poly.entity_id
_entity_poly.type
_entity_poly.pdbx_seq_one_letter_code
_entity_poly.pdbx_strand_id
1 'polypeptide(L)'
;SYGTPVHINREVMSCDLKITLGTMMPHFGYGFGGGSKMLLPGVAGIDSITHNHRINEGTGPGKVQENIRRLDSEEASRMAGLDFVINSFMNADSDVAELVCGDVVDAHREGVKYARRHYATKLIKDADIVIGNGYPMANEGYKAYYLLRDSLREGGDMVFLLYTPEGCRVHHYNGRFGSDFGGRGWTKTTYVKKPWKMERVICVTPELTLADEYYYGDGSQWVKSWGEALRMLTQKHGEEATVALYPTAAMQLSEENAQSS
;
A
#
# COMPACT_ATOMS: atom_id res chain seq x y z
N SER A 1 5.36 -24.65 3.69
CA SER A 1 5.12 -23.49 2.82
C SER A 1 4.42 -23.98 1.56
N TYR A 2 3.83 -23.08 0.78
CA TYR A 2 3.26 -23.41 -0.54
C TYR A 2 4.37 -23.58 -1.60
N GLY A 3 5.45 -24.27 -1.24
CA GLY A 3 6.67 -24.40 -2.04
C GLY A 3 7.68 -23.26 -1.85
N THR A 4 7.36 -22.22 -1.07
CA THR A 4 8.30 -21.13 -0.74
C THR A 4 9.48 -21.66 0.10
N PRO A 5 10.74 -21.46 -0.31
CA PRO A 5 11.88 -21.72 0.57
C PRO A 5 11.80 -20.77 1.76
N VAL A 6 11.94 -21.26 2.99
CA VAL A 6 11.78 -20.45 4.21
C VAL A 6 13.17 -20.13 4.79
N HIS A 7 13.70 -18.97 4.42
CA HIS A 7 14.94 -18.42 4.96
C HIS A 7 14.59 -17.24 5.86
N ILE A 8 14.82 -17.37 7.17
CA ILE A 8 14.54 -16.33 8.16
C ILE A 8 15.87 -15.85 8.75
N ASN A 9 15.92 -14.58 9.17
CA ASN A 9 17.08 -14.00 9.83
C ASN A 9 17.56 -14.90 10.99
N ARG A 10 18.87 -15.17 11.02
CA ARG A 10 19.49 -16.07 12.00
C ARG A 10 19.28 -15.61 13.45
N GLU A 11 19.31 -14.30 13.70
CA GLU A 11 19.09 -13.73 15.04
C GLU A 11 17.65 -13.96 15.51
N VAL A 12 16.66 -13.93 14.61
CA VAL A 12 15.28 -14.27 14.96
C VAL A 12 15.17 -15.77 15.27
N MET A 13 15.86 -16.61 14.51
CA MET A 13 15.83 -18.06 14.70
C MET A 13 16.59 -18.53 15.96
N SER A 14 17.55 -17.75 16.48
CA SER A 14 18.25 -18.05 17.72
C SER A 14 17.47 -17.66 18.98
N CYS A 15 16.39 -16.88 18.85
CA CYS A 15 15.56 -16.50 19.99
C CYS A 15 14.65 -17.65 20.47
N ASP A 16 14.58 -17.83 21.78
CA ASP A 16 13.65 -18.76 22.44
C ASP A 16 12.18 -18.30 22.33
N LEU A 17 11.96 -16.99 22.25
CA LEU A 17 10.66 -16.35 22.14
C LEU A 17 10.66 -15.37 20.96
N LYS A 18 9.72 -15.54 20.03
CA LYS A 18 9.60 -14.73 18.82
C LYS A 18 8.27 -13.99 18.83
N ILE A 19 8.35 -12.67 18.85
CA ILE A 19 7.17 -11.78 18.89
C ILE A 19 7.26 -10.79 17.73
N THR A 20 6.16 -10.55 17.03
CA THR A 20 6.08 -9.48 16.04
C THR A 20 5.23 -8.32 16.53
N LEU A 21 5.66 -7.10 16.22
CA LEU A 21 4.90 -5.87 16.38
C LEU A 21 4.75 -5.23 15.02
N GLY A 22 3.53 -4.89 14.62
CA GLY A 22 3.30 -4.21 13.35
C GLY A 22 1.97 -3.49 13.29
N THR A 23 1.79 -2.70 12.25
CA THR A 23 0.53 -2.02 11.96
C THR A 23 -0.25 -2.77 10.89
N MET A 24 -1.52 -3.05 11.17
CA MET A 24 -2.46 -3.60 10.22
C MET A 24 -3.09 -2.46 9.42
N MET A 25 -2.63 -2.26 8.19
CA MET A 25 -3.21 -1.33 7.21
C MET A 25 -3.59 -2.09 5.93
N PRO A 26 -4.48 -1.53 5.09
CA PRO A 26 -4.79 -2.12 3.79
C PRO A 26 -3.54 -2.36 2.94
N HIS A 27 -3.50 -3.49 2.23
CA HIS A 27 -2.34 -3.87 1.42
C HIS A 27 -2.76 -4.60 0.15
N PHE A 28 -2.23 -4.15 -1.00
CA PHE A 28 -2.61 -4.63 -2.33
C PHE A 28 -2.47 -6.14 -2.55
N GLY A 29 -1.41 -6.74 -2.00
CA GLY A 29 -1.11 -8.15 -2.22
C GLY A 29 -1.48 -9.08 -1.06
N TYR A 30 -1.76 -8.53 0.11
CA TYR A 30 -1.94 -9.31 1.36
C TYR A 30 -3.34 -9.15 1.97
N GLY A 31 -4.20 -8.33 1.35
CA GLY A 31 -5.43 -7.83 1.96
C GLY A 31 -5.12 -6.76 3.00
N PHE A 32 -4.49 -7.17 4.09
CA PHE A 32 -4.05 -6.33 5.20
C PHE A 32 -2.62 -6.69 5.64
N GLY A 33 -1.94 -5.75 6.27
CA GLY A 33 -0.62 -5.95 6.91
C GLY A 33 -0.66 -6.80 8.19
N GLY A 34 0.31 -6.59 9.08
CA GLY A 34 0.40 -7.28 10.37
C GLY A 34 0.54 -8.80 10.32
N GLY A 35 0.56 -9.42 11.49
CA GLY A 35 0.71 -10.87 11.68
C GLY A 35 1.95 -11.45 10.99
N SER A 36 1.74 -12.50 10.18
CA SER A 36 2.79 -13.23 9.47
C SER A 36 3.64 -12.38 8.53
N LYS A 37 3.11 -11.25 8.04
CA LYS A 37 3.84 -10.33 7.15
C LYS A 37 5.08 -9.73 7.81
N MET A 38 5.06 -9.61 9.13
CA MET A 38 6.21 -9.14 9.91
C MET A 38 7.37 -10.14 9.91
N LEU A 39 7.09 -11.41 9.62
CA LEU A 39 8.10 -12.44 9.46
C LEU A 39 8.50 -12.64 8.00
N LEU A 40 7.54 -12.99 7.13
CA LEU A 40 7.71 -13.05 5.68
C LEU A 40 6.80 -12.01 5.04
N PRO A 41 7.32 -10.90 4.48
CA PRO A 41 8.73 -10.63 4.17
C PRO A 41 9.59 -9.96 5.26
N GLY A 42 9.03 -9.53 6.39
CA GLY A 42 9.69 -8.55 7.28
C GLY A 42 11.12 -8.87 7.74
N VAL A 43 11.43 -10.14 8.01
CA VAL A 43 12.78 -10.60 8.41
C VAL A 43 13.24 -11.81 7.60
N ALA A 44 12.67 -12.01 6.41
CA ALA A 44 12.96 -13.13 5.55
C ALA A 44 14.08 -12.81 4.54
N GLY A 45 14.75 -13.86 4.07
CA GLY A 45 15.73 -13.77 2.99
C GLY A 45 15.07 -13.44 1.65
N ILE A 46 15.83 -12.79 0.76
CA ILE A 46 15.31 -12.30 -0.53
C ILE A 46 14.75 -13.42 -1.43
N ASP A 47 15.23 -14.65 -1.32
CA ASP A 47 14.70 -15.81 -2.06
C ASP A 47 13.28 -16.17 -1.62
N SER A 48 13.05 -16.24 -0.31
CA SER A 48 11.72 -16.44 0.30
C SER A 48 10.76 -15.33 -0.10
N ILE A 49 11.23 -14.07 0.02
CA ILE A 49 10.45 -12.89 -0.36
C ILE A 49 10.05 -12.98 -1.83
N THR A 50 11.01 -13.29 -2.71
CA THR A 50 10.80 -13.35 -4.16
C THR A 50 9.79 -14.43 -4.53
N HIS A 51 9.89 -15.62 -3.94
CA HIS A 51 8.95 -16.71 -4.20
C HIS A 51 7.54 -16.34 -3.76
N ASN A 52 7.39 -15.86 -2.52
CA ASN A 52 6.09 -15.44 -1.98
C ASN A 52 5.46 -14.31 -2.82
N HIS A 53 6.25 -13.33 -3.28
CA HIS A 53 5.73 -12.21 -4.11
C HIS A 53 5.32 -12.62 -5.53
N ARG A 54 5.71 -13.81 -6.01
CA ARG A 54 5.22 -14.36 -7.29
C ARG A 54 3.85 -15.02 -7.18
N ILE A 55 3.40 -15.33 -5.97
CA ILE A 55 2.06 -15.85 -5.70
C ILE A 55 1.05 -14.71 -5.87
N ASN A 56 0.14 -14.84 -6.84
CA ASN A 56 -0.90 -13.84 -7.12
C ASN A 56 -2.32 -14.39 -6.93
N GLU A 57 -2.46 -15.70 -6.72
CA GLU A 57 -3.74 -16.37 -6.51
C GLU A 57 -4.46 -15.84 -5.27
N GLY A 58 -5.72 -15.42 -5.44
CA GLY A 58 -6.54 -14.83 -4.38
C GLY A 58 -6.05 -13.49 -3.82
N THR A 59 -5.01 -12.89 -4.41
CA THR A 59 -4.48 -11.61 -3.92
C THR A 59 -5.36 -10.42 -4.30
N GLY A 60 -5.39 -9.40 -3.45
CA GLY A 60 -6.08 -8.16 -3.70
C GLY A 60 -6.22 -7.32 -2.42
N PRO A 61 -6.63 -6.04 -2.53
CA PRO A 61 -7.00 -5.23 -1.39
C PRO A 61 -8.16 -5.88 -0.63
N GLY A 62 -8.09 -5.92 0.70
CA GLY A 62 -9.12 -6.53 1.56
C GLY A 62 -9.25 -8.06 1.53
N LYS A 63 -8.70 -8.74 0.50
CA LYS A 63 -8.77 -10.21 0.33
C LYS A 63 -7.82 -10.94 1.25
N VAL A 64 -8.37 -11.80 2.12
CA VAL A 64 -7.60 -12.51 3.15
C VAL A 64 -7.82 -14.01 3.11
N GLN A 65 -9.05 -14.49 2.97
CA GLN A 65 -9.35 -15.91 3.20
C GLN A 65 -8.75 -16.82 2.12
N GLU A 66 -8.86 -16.42 0.86
CA GLU A 66 -8.37 -17.19 -0.30
C GLU A 66 -6.98 -16.71 -0.76
N ASN A 67 -6.36 -15.80 -0.03
CA ASN A 67 -5.10 -15.17 -0.43
C ASN A 67 -3.93 -16.14 -0.19
N ILE A 68 -3.52 -16.88 -1.21
CA ILE A 68 -2.46 -17.89 -1.10
C ILE A 68 -1.12 -17.27 -0.65
N ARG A 69 -0.84 -16.02 -1.04
CA ARG A 69 0.36 -15.31 -0.57
C ARG A 69 0.35 -15.13 0.95
N ARG A 70 -0.81 -14.82 1.51
CA ARG A 70 -1.01 -14.70 2.97
C ARG A 70 -0.84 -16.05 3.63
N LEU A 71 -1.54 -17.09 3.14
CA LEU A 71 -1.48 -18.43 3.72
C LEU A 71 -0.05 -18.99 3.70
N ASP A 72 0.70 -18.75 2.63
CA ASP A 72 2.13 -19.10 2.54
C ASP A 72 2.99 -18.39 3.60
N SER A 73 2.75 -17.10 3.85
CA SER A 73 3.43 -16.38 4.93
C SER A 73 3.06 -16.89 6.32
N GLU A 74 1.82 -17.30 6.52
CA GLU A 74 1.32 -17.84 7.79
C GLU A 74 1.96 -19.19 8.08
N GLU A 75 2.02 -20.07 7.08
CA GLU A 75 2.72 -21.35 7.18
C GLU A 75 4.22 -21.17 7.46
N ALA A 76 4.89 -20.25 6.76
CA ALA A 76 6.29 -19.90 7.03
C ALA A 76 6.49 -19.39 8.47
N SER A 77 5.53 -18.62 9.00
CA SER A 77 5.56 -18.13 10.39
C SER A 77 5.38 -19.24 11.42
N ARG A 78 4.53 -20.23 11.14
CA ARG A 78 4.42 -21.44 11.97
C ARG A 78 5.70 -22.26 11.95
N MET A 79 6.29 -22.46 10.77
CA MET A 79 7.56 -23.17 10.63
C MET A 79 8.71 -22.48 11.39
N ALA A 80 8.71 -21.14 11.42
CA ALA A 80 9.70 -20.36 12.14
C ALA A 80 9.47 -20.33 13.67
N GLY A 81 8.37 -20.90 14.17
CA GLY A 81 8.01 -20.88 15.58
C GLY A 81 7.68 -19.48 16.08
N LEU A 82 6.89 -18.70 15.34
CA LEU A 82 6.40 -17.41 15.82
C LEU A 82 5.37 -17.62 16.94
N ASP A 83 5.65 -17.06 18.12
CA ASP A 83 4.89 -17.35 19.35
C ASP A 83 3.73 -16.37 19.58
N PHE A 84 3.93 -15.09 19.27
CA PHE A 84 2.94 -14.05 19.58
C PHE A 84 3.01 -12.88 18.60
N VAL A 85 1.87 -12.26 18.32
CA VAL A 85 1.79 -11.06 17.48
C VAL A 85 1.08 -9.93 18.20
N ILE A 86 1.51 -8.70 17.94
CA ILE A 86 0.90 -7.45 18.39
C ILE A 86 0.57 -6.63 17.14
N ASN A 87 -0.72 -6.50 16.83
CA ASN A 87 -1.20 -5.76 15.67
C ASN A 87 -1.83 -4.44 16.10
N SER A 88 -1.24 -3.33 15.68
CA SER A 88 -1.76 -1.98 15.89
C SER A 88 -2.60 -1.49 14.72
N PHE A 89 -3.55 -0.61 15.01
CA PHE A 89 -4.34 0.13 14.04
C PHE A 89 -4.12 1.61 14.27
N MET A 90 -3.84 2.38 13.21
CA MET A 90 -3.64 3.82 13.33
C MET A 90 -4.90 4.58 12.97
N ASN A 91 -5.19 5.67 13.67
CA ASN A 91 -6.22 6.65 13.27
C ASN A 91 -5.61 7.74 12.37
N ALA A 92 -6.42 8.75 12.02
CA ALA A 92 -5.97 9.87 11.19
C ALA A 92 -4.97 10.80 11.89
N ASP A 93 -4.86 10.74 13.22
CA ASP A 93 -3.88 11.50 13.99
C ASP A 93 -2.54 10.74 14.14
N SER A 94 -2.41 9.59 13.47
CA SER A 94 -1.29 8.65 13.61
C SER A 94 -1.15 8.03 15.01
N ASP A 95 -2.20 8.09 15.82
CA ASP A 95 -2.27 7.44 17.12
C ASP A 95 -2.77 5.99 17.00
N VAL A 96 -2.40 5.17 17.99
CA VAL A 96 -2.91 3.79 18.10
C VAL A 96 -4.39 3.81 18.51
N ALA A 97 -5.25 3.39 17.59
CA ALA A 97 -6.70 3.30 17.78
C ALA A 97 -7.12 1.99 18.45
N GLU A 98 -6.41 0.90 18.18
CA GLU A 98 -6.73 -0.44 18.67
C GLU A 98 -5.47 -1.33 18.64
N LEU A 99 -5.44 -2.35 19.50
CA LEU A 99 -4.45 -3.42 19.53
C LEU A 99 -5.13 -4.79 19.52
N VAL A 100 -4.76 -5.64 18.55
CA VAL A 100 -5.19 -7.04 18.53
C VAL A 100 -3.97 -7.94 18.64
N CYS A 101 -3.91 -8.71 19.72
CA CYS A 101 -2.73 -9.49 20.09
C CYS A 101 -3.09 -10.97 20.27
N GLY A 102 -2.12 -11.87 20.05
CA GLY A 102 -2.33 -13.29 20.26
C GLY A 102 -1.60 -14.16 19.24
N ASP A 103 -2.28 -15.24 18.84
CA ASP A 103 -1.83 -16.16 17.81
C ASP A 103 -1.66 -15.47 16.44
N VAL A 104 -0.65 -15.86 15.66
CA VAL A 104 -0.32 -15.26 14.35
C VAL A 104 -1.49 -15.26 13.36
N VAL A 105 -2.34 -16.29 13.35
CA VAL A 105 -3.49 -16.38 12.46
C VAL A 105 -4.72 -15.79 13.14
N ASP A 106 -5.05 -16.22 14.36
CA ASP A 106 -6.32 -15.84 14.98
C ASP A 106 -6.37 -14.35 15.31
N ALA A 107 -5.30 -13.79 15.89
CA ALA A 107 -5.23 -12.36 16.17
C ALA A 107 -5.27 -11.54 14.87
N HIS A 108 -4.67 -12.03 13.79
CA HIS A 108 -4.81 -11.37 12.50
C HIS A 108 -6.25 -11.42 11.97
N ARG A 109 -6.95 -12.56 12.07
CA ARG A 109 -8.34 -12.68 11.61
C ARG A 109 -9.29 -11.79 12.42
N GLU A 110 -9.12 -11.70 13.73
CA GLU A 110 -9.86 -10.72 14.55
C GLU A 110 -9.52 -9.27 14.15
N GLY A 111 -8.24 -8.99 13.93
CA GLY A 111 -7.78 -7.69 13.43
C GLY A 111 -8.39 -7.31 12.08
N VAL A 112 -8.56 -8.26 11.16
CA VAL A 112 -9.22 -8.01 9.86
C VAL A 112 -10.67 -7.57 10.04
N LYS A 113 -11.42 -8.13 11.01
CA LYS A 113 -12.80 -7.69 11.28
C LYS A 113 -12.85 -6.21 11.66
N TYR A 114 -11.90 -5.77 12.50
CA TYR A 114 -11.76 -4.35 12.87
C TYR A 114 -11.32 -3.50 11.67
N ALA A 115 -10.25 -3.92 10.97
CA ALA A 115 -9.66 -3.20 9.84
C ALA A 115 -10.69 -2.86 8.74
N ARG A 116 -11.58 -3.80 8.42
CA ARG A 116 -12.63 -3.62 7.41
C ARG A 116 -13.60 -2.50 7.72
N ARG A 117 -13.88 -2.23 8.99
CA ARG A 117 -14.73 -1.10 9.40
C ARG A 117 -13.91 0.17 9.56
N HIS A 118 -12.73 0.05 10.16
CA HIS A 118 -11.88 1.19 10.52
C HIS A 118 -11.28 1.92 9.30
N TYR A 119 -10.88 1.18 8.26
CA TYR A 119 -10.29 1.77 7.04
C TYR A 119 -11.26 1.90 5.87
N ALA A 120 -12.53 1.51 6.03
CA ALA A 120 -13.51 1.61 4.96
C ALA A 120 -13.84 3.08 4.65
N THR A 121 -13.79 3.41 3.37
CA THR A 121 -14.07 4.73 2.83
C THR A 121 -15.14 4.62 1.76
N LYS A 122 -16.23 5.38 1.95
CA LYS A 122 -17.23 5.57 0.92
C LYS A 122 -16.64 6.36 -0.24
N LEU A 123 -16.80 5.84 -1.44
CA LEU A 123 -16.29 6.50 -2.64
C LEU A 123 -17.29 7.53 -3.17
N ILE A 124 -16.76 8.67 -3.60
CA ILE A 124 -17.45 9.54 -4.56
C ILE A 124 -17.21 8.95 -5.94
N LYS A 125 -18.26 8.71 -6.72
CA LYS A 125 -18.17 8.13 -8.06
C LYS A 125 -18.16 9.22 -9.12
N ASP A 126 -17.41 8.96 -10.18
CA ASP A 126 -17.34 9.78 -11.39
C ASP A 126 -16.95 11.25 -11.17
N ALA A 127 -16.08 11.51 -10.18
CA ALA A 127 -15.56 12.86 -9.95
C ALA A 127 -14.63 13.32 -11.07
N ASP A 128 -14.68 14.60 -11.43
CA ASP A 128 -13.79 15.25 -12.40
C ASP A 128 -12.33 15.24 -11.93
N ILE A 129 -12.15 15.51 -10.63
CA ILE A 129 -10.85 15.58 -9.96
C ILE A 129 -10.89 14.71 -8.72
N VAL A 130 -9.89 13.85 -8.54
CA VAL A 130 -9.74 13.05 -7.33
C VAL A 130 -8.39 13.30 -6.69
N ILE A 131 -8.40 13.77 -5.45
CA ILE A 131 -7.22 14.14 -4.67
C ILE A 131 -7.01 13.12 -3.56
N GLY A 132 -5.86 12.46 -3.57
CA GLY A 132 -5.41 11.58 -2.50
C GLY A 132 -4.24 12.19 -1.74
N ASN A 133 -4.42 12.39 -0.44
CA ASN A 133 -3.30 12.74 0.42
C ASN A 133 -2.53 11.47 0.84
N GLY A 134 -1.21 11.48 0.63
CA GLY A 134 -0.33 10.38 0.99
C GLY A 134 -0.15 10.19 2.49
N TYR A 135 -0.48 11.19 3.31
CA TYR A 135 -0.43 11.08 4.76
C TYR A 135 -1.27 9.87 5.29
N PRO A 136 -0.80 9.15 6.34
CA PRO A 136 0.46 9.32 7.07
C PRO A 136 1.66 8.63 6.41
N MET A 137 1.48 8.00 5.25
CA MET A 137 2.53 7.25 4.53
C MET A 137 2.92 7.97 3.22
N ALA A 138 3.31 9.25 3.32
CA ALA A 138 3.56 10.07 2.12
C ALA A 138 4.65 9.48 1.20
N ASN A 139 5.66 8.82 1.77
CA ASN A 139 6.71 8.07 1.06
C ASN A 139 6.21 6.78 0.37
N GLU A 140 4.91 6.47 0.48
CA GLU A 140 4.20 5.41 -0.21
C GLU A 140 2.84 5.89 -0.75
N GLY A 141 2.70 7.19 -1.06
CA GLY A 141 1.43 7.79 -1.46
C GLY A 141 0.77 7.13 -2.68
N TYR A 142 1.53 6.44 -3.54
CA TYR A 142 1.02 5.60 -4.62
C TYR A 142 0.01 4.54 -4.13
N LYS A 143 0.00 4.21 -2.83
CA LYS A 143 -0.99 3.32 -2.23
C LYS A 143 -2.44 3.80 -2.42
N ALA A 144 -2.64 5.11 -2.54
CA ALA A 144 -3.94 5.69 -2.80
C ALA A 144 -4.49 5.34 -4.18
N TYR A 145 -3.66 4.89 -5.14
CA TYR A 145 -4.01 4.77 -6.56
C TYR A 145 -5.36 4.11 -6.83
N TYR A 146 -5.62 2.92 -6.26
CA TYR A 146 -6.87 2.20 -6.52
C TYR A 146 -8.09 2.95 -5.99
N LEU A 147 -7.99 3.52 -4.78
CA LEU A 147 -9.06 4.35 -4.19
C LEU A 147 -9.38 5.55 -5.09
N LEU A 148 -8.33 6.24 -5.59
CA LEU A 148 -8.51 7.41 -6.44
C LEU A 148 -9.10 7.03 -7.80
N ARG A 149 -8.54 6.00 -8.44
CA ARG A 149 -8.98 5.48 -9.74
C ARG A 149 -10.46 5.08 -9.72
N ASP A 150 -10.90 4.42 -8.66
CA ASP A 150 -12.27 3.90 -8.53
C ASP A 150 -13.30 5.00 -8.22
N SER A 151 -12.83 6.21 -7.92
CA SER A 151 -13.62 7.42 -7.68
C SER A 151 -13.68 8.37 -8.88
N LEU A 152 -12.68 8.27 -9.76
CA LEU A 152 -12.49 9.19 -10.88
C LEU A 152 -13.35 8.78 -12.08
N ARG A 153 -13.90 9.74 -12.82
CA ARG A 153 -14.50 9.46 -14.14
C ARG A 153 -13.43 9.18 -15.21
N GLU A 154 -13.85 8.68 -16.37
CA GLU A 154 -12.96 8.61 -17.54
C GLU A 154 -12.49 10.02 -17.95
N GLY A 155 -11.20 10.18 -18.23
CA GLY A 155 -10.58 11.45 -18.61
C GLY A 155 -10.50 12.51 -17.49
N GLY A 156 -10.81 12.15 -16.24
CA GLY A 156 -10.61 13.03 -15.09
C GLY A 156 -9.13 13.22 -14.73
N ASP A 157 -8.84 14.09 -13.75
CA ASP A 157 -7.49 14.25 -13.21
C ASP A 157 -7.30 13.60 -11.84
N MET A 158 -6.22 12.84 -11.69
CA MET A 158 -5.78 12.26 -10.44
C MET A 158 -4.68 13.11 -9.83
N VAL A 159 -4.81 13.45 -8.54
CA VAL A 159 -3.84 14.27 -7.81
C VAL A 159 -3.33 13.50 -6.59
N PHE A 160 -2.02 13.36 -6.46
CA PHE A 160 -1.36 12.87 -5.26
C PHE A 160 -0.73 14.04 -4.49
N LEU A 161 -1.03 14.17 -3.20
CA LEU A 161 -0.30 15.06 -2.30
C LEU A 161 0.78 14.26 -1.57
N LEU A 162 2.04 14.57 -1.86
CA LEU A 162 3.22 13.79 -1.48
C LEU A 162 4.18 14.65 -0.67
N TYR A 163 3.78 15.04 0.53
CA TYR A 163 4.62 15.86 1.41
C TYR A 163 5.59 14.98 2.21
N THR A 164 6.73 14.65 1.61
CA THR A 164 7.81 13.88 2.25
C THR A 164 9.17 14.36 1.73
N PRO A 165 10.08 14.84 2.60
CA PRO A 165 11.36 15.34 2.15
C PRO A 165 12.30 14.25 1.62
N GLU A 166 12.06 13.00 2.01
CA GLU A 166 12.85 11.83 1.59
C GLU A 166 12.42 11.26 0.24
N GLY A 167 11.33 11.75 -0.34
CA GLY A 167 10.70 11.13 -1.52
C GLY A 167 10.09 9.76 -1.21
N CYS A 168 9.85 8.98 -2.26
CA CYS A 168 9.36 7.62 -2.12
C CYS A 168 10.44 6.70 -1.52
N ARG A 169 10.03 5.78 -0.65
CA ARG A 169 10.96 4.84 -0.03
C ARG A 169 11.69 3.98 -1.07
N VAL A 170 12.93 3.60 -0.76
CA VAL A 170 13.64 2.56 -1.49
C VAL A 170 13.03 1.20 -1.17
N HIS A 171 12.40 0.56 -2.15
CA HIS A 171 11.84 -0.77 -1.99
C HIS A 171 12.86 -1.83 -2.43
N HIS A 172 13.48 -2.58 -1.52
CA HIS A 172 14.56 -3.52 -1.91
C HIS A 172 14.14 -4.62 -2.92
N TYR A 173 12.87 -5.01 -2.92
CA TYR A 173 12.33 -5.96 -3.91
C TYR A 173 11.85 -5.31 -5.23
N ASN A 174 11.01 -4.27 -5.20
CA ASN A 174 10.40 -3.66 -6.40
C ASN A 174 11.08 -2.36 -6.87
N GLY A 175 12.02 -1.84 -6.09
CA GLY A 175 12.59 -0.51 -6.26
C GLY A 175 13.62 -0.45 -7.37
N ARG A 176 13.70 0.73 -7.97
CA ARG A 176 14.67 1.06 -9.03
C ARG A 176 16.02 1.37 -8.38
N PHE A 177 17.09 0.72 -8.84
CA PHE A 177 18.45 0.95 -8.32
C PHE A 177 19.35 1.66 -9.34
N GLY A 178 18.96 1.68 -10.61
CA GLY A 178 19.65 2.40 -11.67
C GLY A 178 18.72 2.79 -12.81
N SER A 179 19.28 3.10 -13.98
CA SER A 179 18.53 3.55 -15.16
C SER A 179 17.53 2.51 -15.67
N ASP A 180 17.91 1.24 -15.65
CA ASP A 180 17.25 0.14 -16.34
C ASP A 180 17.29 -1.18 -15.54
N PHE A 181 17.65 -1.10 -14.26
CA PHE A 181 17.67 -2.24 -13.34
C PHE A 181 17.19 -1.85 -11.93
N GLY A 182 16.82 -2.86 -11.16
CA GLY A 182 16.34 -2.70 -9.78
C GLY A 182 16.32 -4.02 -9.03
N GLY A 183 15.52 -4.06 -7.96
CA GLY A 183 15.29 -5.29 -7.20
C GLY A 183 14.65 -6.40 -8.05
N ARG A 184 14.56 -7.61 -7.50
CA ARG A 184 14.09 -8.80 -8.24
C ARG A 184 12.64 -8.72 -8.75
N GLY A 185 11.83 -7.85 -8.16
CA GLY A 185 10.46 -7.56 -8.59
C GLY A 185 10.32 -6.25 -9.38
N TRP A 186 11.43 -5.57 -9.68
CA TRP A 186 11.42 -4.31 -10.42
C TRP A 186 10.92 -4.50 -11.85
N THR A 187 10.12 -3.53 -12.31
CA THR A 187 9.60 -3.42 -13.67
C THR A 187 9.85 -1.98 -14.16
N LYS A 188 9.45 -1.61 -15.39
CA LYS A 188 9.56 -0.19 -15.84
C LYS A 188 8.51 0.75 -15.23
N THR A 189 7.40 0.21 -14.77
CA THR A 189 6.33 0.90 -14.02
C THR A 189 5.75 -0.07 -12.99
N THR A 190 5.63 0.32 -11.72
CA THR A 190 5.09 -0.58 -10.69
C THR A 190 3.60 -0.42 -10.44
N TYR A 191 3.17 0.76 -9.99
CA TYR A 191 1.86 0.90 -9.34
C TYR A 191 0.84 1.60 -10.24
N VAL A 192 1.18 2.78 -10.74
CA VAL A 192 0.32 3.53 -11.67
C VAL A 192 0.68 3.20 -13.12
N LYS A 193 0.08 2.14 -13.67
CA LYS A 193 0.39 1.61 -15.01
C LYS A 193 -0.56 2.15 -16.08
N LYS A 194 -0.02 2.41 -17.28
CA LYS A 194 -0.81 2.69 -18.50
C LYS A 194 -1.44 1.40 -19.07
N PRO A 195 -2.54 1.49 -19.84
CA PRO A 195 -3.28 2.70 -20.17
C PRO A 195 -4.01 3.28 -18.94
N TRP A 196 -4.08 4.61 -18.88
CA TRP A 196 -4.72 5.33 -17.79
C TRP A 196 -6.19 5.59 -18.09
N LYS A 197 -7.02 5.48 -17.05
CA LYS A 197 -8.41 6.00 -17.03
C LYS A 197 -8.43 7.52 -16.91
N MET A 198 -7.49 8.05 -16.14
CA MET A 198 -7.25 9.48 -15.96
C MET A 198 -6.56 10.06 -17.19
N GLU A 199 -6.84 11.32 -17.47
CA GLU A 199 -6.10 12.07 -18.49
C GLU A 199 -4.75 12.56 -17.94
N ARG A 200 -4.73 13.04 -16.69
CA ARG A 200 -3.51 13.51 -16.02
C ARG A 200 -3.33 12.86 -14.65
N VAL A 201 -2.07 12.55 -14.33
CA VAL A 201 -1.61 12.27 -12.96
C VAL A 201 -0.75 13.45 -12.53
N ILE A 202 -1.15 14.14 -11.46
CA ILE A 202 -0.44 15.30 -10.91
C ILE A 202 0.10 14.93 -9.53
N CYS A 203 1.41 15.04 -9.34
CA CYS A 203 2.09 14.81 -8.07
C CYS A 203 2.51 16.15 -7.47
N VAL A 204 1.95 16.48 -6.32
CA VAL A 204 2.25 17.72 -5.58
C VAL A 204 3.23 17.40 -4.47
N THR A 205 4.45 17.93 -4.56
CA THR A 205 5.49 17.75 -3.54
C THR A 205 6.44 18.95 -3.55
N PRO A 206 6.82 19.51 -2.38
CA PRO A 206 7.85 20.55 -2.34
C PRO A 206 9.22 20.01 -2.80
N GLU A 207 9.48 18.73 -2.57
CA GLU A 207 10.71 18.05 -2.96
C GLU A 207 10.48 17.21 -4.22
N LEU A 208 10.99 17.70 -5.36
CA LEU A 208 10.84 17.01 -6.64
C LEU A 208 11.88 15.88 -6.77
N THR A 209 11.41 14.64 -6.72
CA THR A 209 12.20 13.43 -6.89
C THR A 209 11.77 12.70 -8.17
N LEU A 210 12.33 13.08 -9.32
CA LEU A 210 11.96 12.45 -10.61
C LEU A 210 12.18 10.92 -10.64
N ALA A 211 13.02 10.39 -9.75
CA ALA A 211 13.17 8.95 -9.55
C ALA A 211 11.84 8.25 -9.17
N ASP A 212 10.90 8.99 -8.57
CA ASP A 212 9.61 8.48 -8.10
C ASP A 212 8.55 8.40 -9.20
N GLU A 213 8.80 8.97 -10.38
CA GLU A 213 7.92 8.83 -11.56
C GLU A 213 7.60 7.35 -11.85
N TYR A 214 8.56 6.47 -11.59
CA TYR A 214 8.39 5.02 -11.69
C TYR A 214 7.19 4.46 -10.88
N TYR A 215 6.87 5.08 -9.73
CA TYR A 215 5.77 4.69 -8.86
C TYR A 215 4.44 5.35 -9.26
N TYR A 216 4.49 6.59 -9.74
CA TYR A 216 3.30 7.41 -10.07
C TYR A 216 2.94 7.42 -11.55
N GLY A 217 3.69 6.68 -12.36
CA GLY A 217 3.43 6.43 -13.75
C GLY A 217 4.19 7.37 -14.68
N ASP A 218 4.67 6.81 -15.79
CA ASP A 218 5.41 7.49 -16.84
C ASP A 218 4.60 8.65 -17.45
N GLY A 219 5.16 9.85 -17.47
CA GLY A 219 4.50 11.08 -17.91
C GLY A 219 3.61 11.73 -16.85
N SER A 220 3.77 11.36 -15.58
CA SER A 220 3.14 12.08 -14.46
C SER A 220 3.70 13.52 -14.38
N GLN A 221 2.84 14.46 -14.03
CA GLN A 221 3.17 15.88 -13.95
C GLN A 221 3.52 16.23 -12.50
N TRP A 222 4.69 16.79 -12.26
CA TRP A 222 5.17 17.09 -10.92
C TRP A 222 5.21 18.60 -10.68
N VAL A 223 4.62 19.04 -9.58
CA VAL A 223 4.53 20.46 -9.20
C VAL A 223 4.93 20.68 -7.76
N LYS A 224 5.48 21.86 -7.47
CA LYS A 224 6.10 22.15 -6.16
C LYS A 224 5.11 22.57 -5.09
N SER A 225 3.93 23.01 -5.49
CA SER A 225 2.96 23.59 -4.58
C SER A 225 1.53 23.26 -4.97
N TRP A 226 0.65 23.26 -3.97
CA TRP A 226 -0.78 23.15 -4.20
C TRP A 226 -1.31 24.28 -5.10
N GLY A 227 -0.77 25.50 -4.98
CA GLY A 227 -1.17 26.63 -5.81
C GLY A 227 -0.91 26.41 -7.31
N GLU A 228 0.18 25.73 -7.67
CA GLU A 228 0.44 25.33 -9.07
C GLU A 228 -0.57 24.29 -9.57
N ALA A 229 -0.78 23.23 -8.78
CA ALA A 229 -1.77 22.20 -9.11
C ALA A 229 -3.17 22.80 -9.27
N LEU A 230 -3.59 23.66 -8.34
CA LEU A 230 -4.90 24.30 -8.35
C LEU A 230 -5.11 25.14 -9.61
N ARG A 231 -4.10 25.89 -10.06
CA ARG A 231 -4.18 26.63 -11.34
C ARG A 231 -4.38 25.69 -12.53
N MET A 232 -3.61 24.60 -12.60
CA MET A 232 -3.71 23.59 -13.68
C MET A 232 -5.08 22.90 -13.70
N LEU A 233 -5.66 22.65 -12.53
CA LEU A 233 -6.97 22.03 -12.38
C LEU A 233 -8.08 23.02 -12.77
N THR A 234 -8.04 24.24 -12.24
CA THR A 234 -9.04 25.30 -12.51
C THR A 234 -9.05 25.67 -13.99
N GLN A 235 -7.89 25.80 -14.62
CA GLN A 235 -7.80 26.11 -16.06
C GLN A 235 -8.46 25.04 -16.94
N LYS A 236 -8.42 23.77 -16.51
CA LYS A 236 -8.97 22.65 -17.30
C LYS A 236 -10.46 22.42 -17.02
N HIS A 237 -10.85 22.35 -15.75
CA HIS A 237 -12.19 21.91 -15.37
C HIS A 237 -13.14 23.07 -15.00
N GLY A 238 -12.62 24.29 -14.80
CA GLY A 238 -13.42 25.42 -14.32
C GLY A 238 -13.77 25.33 -12.83
N GLU A 239 -14.71 26.16 -12.38
CA GLU A 239 -15.11 26.28 -10.97
C GLU A 239 -16.20 25.29 -10.53
N GLU A 240 -16.92 24.70 -11.49
CA GLU A 240 -18.05 23.78 -11.24
C GLU A 240 -17.63 22.30 -11.20
N ALA A 241 -16.33 22.02 -11.18
CA ALA A 241 -15.79 20.67 -11.21
C ALA A 241 -16.15 19.89 -9.93
N THR A 242 -16.58 18.63 -10.09
CA THR A 242 -16.77 17.73 -8.96
C THR A 242 -15.42 17.22 -8.44
N VAL A 243 -15.17 17.41 -7.15
CA VAL A 243 -13.90 17.05 -6.51
C VAL A 243 -14.12 16.03 -5.40
N ALA A 244 -13.42 14.90 -5.46
CA ALA A 244 -13.31 13.98 -4.34
C ALA A 244 -11.96 14.18 -3.62
N LEU A 245 -11.99 14.39 -2.31
CA LEU A 245 -10.79 14.53 -1.48
C LEU A 245 -10.74 13.39 -0.45
N TYR A 246 -9.60 12.69 -0.41
CA TYR A 246 -9.30 11.62 0.53
C TYR A 246 -8.12 12.04 1.43
N PRO A 247 -8.38 12.53 2.65
CA PRO A 247 -7.35 13.15 3.51
C PRO A 247 -6.28 12.19 4.04
N THR A 248 -6.56 10.89 4.05
CA THR A 248 -5.66 9.83 4.52
C THR A 248 -5.60 8.67 3.51
N ALA A 249 -5.61 9.00 2.22
CA ALA A 249 -5.86 8.05 1.14
C ALA A 249 -4.93 6.82 1.15
N ALA A 250 -3.69 6.97 1.61
CA ALA A 250 -2.71 5.87 1.63
C ALA A 250 -3.07 4.73 2.60
N MET A 251 -3.89 5.00 3.63
CA MET A 251 -4.35 4.00 4.61
C MET A 251 -5.84 3.64 4.46
N GLN A 252 -6.52 4.17 3.44
CA GLN A 252 -7.95 3.96 3.20
C GLN A 252 -8.20 2.80 2.23
N LEU A 253 -9.38 2.19 2.35
CA LEU A 253 -9.86 1.08 1.53
C LEU A 253 -11.30 1.37 1.11
N SER A 254 -11.67 1.15 -0.15
CA SER A 254 -13.08 1.31 -0.53
C SER A 254 -14.00 0.35 0.23
N GLU A 255 -15.25 0.74 0.48
CA GLU A 255 -16.24 -0.15 1.12
C GLU A 255 -16.38 -1.50 0.40
N GLU A 256 -16.35 -1.49 -0.94
CA GLU A 256 -16.38 -2.70 -1.77
C GLU A 256 -15.19 -3.63 -1.49
N ASN A 257 -13.97 -3.08 -1.44
CA ASN A 257 -12.78 -3.88 -1.14
C ASN A 257 -12.76 -4.32 0.33
N ALA A 258 -13.30 -3.52 1.26
CA ALA A 258 -13.43 -3.90 2.66
C ALA A 258 -14.39 -5.09 2.86
N GLN A 259 -15.34 -5.30 1.95
CA GLN A 259 -16.28 -6.41 1.99
C GLN A 259 -15.79 -7.67 1.25
N SER A 260 -14.70 -7.57 0.47
CA SER A 260 -14.14 -8.71 -0.28
C SER A 260 -13.74 -9.87 0.65
N SER A 261 -13.91 -11.12 0.22
CA SER A 261 -13.53 -12.33 0.98
C SER A 261 -12.01 -12.55 1.05
#